data_AF-A0A165M2I0-F1
#
_entry.id   AF-A0A165M2I0-F1
#
_cell.length_a   1.000
_cell.length_b   1.000
_cell.length_c   1.000
_cell.angle_alpha   90.00
_cell.angle_beta   90.00
_cell.angle_gamma   90.00
#
_symmetry.space_group_name_H-M   'P 1'
#
loop_
_entity.id
_entity.type
_entity.pdbx_description
1 polymer ?
#
loop_
_entity_poly.entity_id
_entity_poly.type
_entity_poly.pdbx_seq_one_letter_code
_entity_poly.pdbx_strand_id
1 'polypeptide(L)'
;MARPYLPFKATACRFSNPGEQELVGQAMRDATQAQRLALMGQYAEAENLHLQALAVKERILGCSEVSTAISYNAMGDMYTRMGRLEEAKTYLQKALHIREGNTKCDELDAAVTRMYLGKVLEMQGDLTGAKNMRRLGWPKKMLCGNEECPQGDMFRPNFSLCSRCKSIYYCGKACQKHDWQRHKEHCKHQ
;
A
#
# COMPACT_ATOMS: atom_id res chain seq x y z
N MET A 1 -20.34 -15.99 -7.66
CA MET A 1 -20.86 -15.69 -6.30
C MET A 1 -19.69 -15.30 -5.43
N ALA A 2 -19.55 -14.02 -5.08
CA ALA A 2 -18.45 -13.53 -4.26
C ALA A 2 -18.63 -14.01 -2.81
N ARG A 3 -17.61 -14.67 -2.24
CA ARG A 3 -17.61 -15.03 -0.82
C ARG A 3 -17.71 -13.74 0.01
N PRO A 4 -18.66 -13.61 0.95
CA PRO A 4 -18.68 -12.47 1.85
C PRO A 4 -17.41 -12.46 2.70
N TYR A 5 -16.73 -11.31 2.72
CA TYR A 5 -15.50 -11.09 3.48
C TYR A 5 -15.85 -11.17 4.97
N LEU A 6 -15.41 -12.24 5.65
CA LEU A 6 -15.61 -12.40 7.09
C LEU A 6 -14.73 -11.39 7.84
N PRO A 7 -15.24 -10.70 8.88
CA PRO A 7 -14.44 -9.77 9.66
C PRO A 7 -13.30 -10.54 10.34
N PHE A 8 -12.05 -10.13 10.10
CA PHE A 8 -10.88 -10.62 10.81
C PHE A 8 -11.07 -10.32 12.30
N LYS A 9 -11.34 -11.34 13.11
CA LYS A 9 -11.51 -11.18 14.56
C LYS A 9 -10.19 -10.68 15.16
N ALA A 10 -10.18 -9.43 15.60
CA ALA A 10 -9.12 -8.86 16.42
C ALA A 10 -9.00 -9.71 17.69
N THR A 11 -7.97 -10.55 17.74
CA THR A 11 -7.64 -11.29 18.95
C THR A 11 -6.76 -10.37 19.78
N ALA A 12 -7.21 -9.98 20.97
CA ALA A 12 -6.48 -9.09 21.87
C ALA A 12 -5.09 -9.69 22.20
N CYS A 13 -4.03 -8.90 22.00
CA CYS A 13 -2.66 -9.32 22.24
C CYS A 13 -2.32 -9.43 23.73
N ARG A 14 -1.69 -10.56 24.06
CA ARG A 14 -1.00 -10.84 25.33
C ARG A 14 0.33 -10.07 25.37
N PHE A 15 0.76 -9.64 26.56
CA PHE A 15 2.09 -9.07 26.78
C PHE A 15 3.18 -10.05 26.31
N SER A 16 4.01 -9.64 25.35
CA SER A 16 5.04 -10.48 24.74
C SER A 16 6.22 -10.71 25.69
N ASN A 17 6.65 -11.95 25.85
CA ASN A 17 7.85 -12.28 26.61
C ASN A 17 9.13 -11.87 25.82
N PRO A 18 10.32 -11.79 26.46
CA PRO A 18 11.55 -11.35 25.79
C PRO A 18 11.92 -12.17 24.54
N GLY A 19 11.63 -13.47 24.52
CA GLY A 19 11.85 -14.32 23.35
C GLY A 19 10.93 -13.98 22.18
N GLU A 20 9.67 -13.66 22.45
CA GLU A 20 8.73 -13.19 21.43
C GLU A 20 9.10 -11.81 20.88
N GLN A 21 9.63 -10.92 21.73
CA GLN A 21 10.13 -9.61 21.29
C GLN A 21 11.33 -9.76 20.35
N GLU A 22 12.27 -10.67 20.62
CA GLU A 22 13.39 -10.94 19.73
C GLU A 22 12.92 -11.51 18.38
N LEU A 23 11.97 -12.46 18.40
CA LEU A 23 11.40 -13.02 17.17
C LEU A 23 10.72 -11.94 16.31
N VAL A 24 9.99 -11.01 16.94
CA VAL A 24 9.40 -9.87 16.23
C VAL A 24 10.50 -8.95 15.69
N GLY A 25 11.54 -8.67 16.46
CA GLY A 25 12.69 -7.88 16.01
C GLY A 25 13.37 -8.50 14.78
N GLN A 26 13.57 -9.82 14.79
CA GLN A 26 14.11 -10.55 13.64
C GLN A 26 13.17 -10.46 12.43
N ALA A 27 11.87 -10.69 12.62
CA ALA A 27 10.89 -10.57 11.55
C ALA A 27 10.82 -9.15 10.95
N MET A 28 11.08 -8.10 11.74
CA MET A 28 11.22 -6.74 11.21
C MET A 28 12.46 -6.61 10.32
N ARG A 29 13.61 -7.13 10.76
CA ARG A 29 14.86 -7.14 9.96
C ARG A 29 14.69 -7.93 8.66
N ASP A 30 14.06 -9.09 8.72
CA ASP A 30 13.77 -9.94 7.57
C ASP A 30 12.86 -9.23 6.58
N ALA A 31 11.80 -8.56 7.04
CA ALA A 31 10.93 -7.75 6.17
C ALA A 31 11.70 -6.60 5.50
N THR A 32 12.62 -5.94 6.20
CA THR A 32 13.48 -4.90 5.61
C THR A 32 14.48 -5.48 4.59
N GLN A 33 15.00 -6.68 4.84
CA GLN A 33 15.84 -7.38 3.87
C GLN A 33 15.03 -7.80 2.63
N ALA A 34 13.84 -8.34 2.82
CA ALA A 34 12.94 -8.73 1.74
C ALA A 34 12.62 -7.54 0.82
N GLN A 35 12.37 -6.36 1.39
CA GLN A 35 12.16 -5.13 0.61
C GLN A 35 13.39 -4.78 -0.24
N ARG A 36 14.61 -4.95 0.28
CA ARG A 36 15.85 -4.72 -0.47
C ARG A 36 16.00 -5.71 -1.63
N LEU A 37 15.73 -6.99 -1.40
CA LEU A 37 15.71 -8.03 -2.43
C LEU A 37 14.72 -7.69 -3.55
N ALA A 38 13.51 -7.24 -3.19
CA ALA A 38 12.49 -6.81 -4.15
C ALA A 38 12.93 -5.61 -5.01
N LEU A 39 13.67 -4.66 -4.43
CA LEU A 39 14.25 -3.54 -5.17
C LEU A 39 15.35 -3.98 -6.16
N MET A 40 16.06 -5.07 -5.87
CA MET A 40 17.04 -5.68 -6.77
C MET A 40 16.40 -6.62 -7.81
N GLY A 41 15.08 -6.79 -7.79
CA GLY A 41 14.35 -7.70 -8.69
C GLY A 41 14.39 -9.17 -8.28
N GLN A 42 14.94 -9.51 -7.12
CA GLN A 42 14.97 -10.87 -6.56
C GLN A 42 13.64 -11.22 -5.89
N TYR A 43 12.56 -11.23 -6.69
CA TYR A 43 11.19 -11.30 -6.17
C TYR A 43 10.86 -12.62 -5.43
N ALA A 44 11.38 -13.76 -5.89
CA ALA A 44 11.10 -15.04 -5.25
C ALA A 44 11.69 -15.13 -3.82
N GLU A 45 12.93 -14.66 -3.65
CA GLU A 45 13.59 -14.60 -2.34
C GLU A 45 12.91 -13.57 -1.43
N ALA A 46 12.57 -12.40 -1.98
CA ALA A 46 11.83 -11.36 -1.27
C ALA A 46 10.47 -11.85 -0.79
N GLU A 47 9.70 -12.53 -1.64
CA GLU A 47 8.38 -13.07 -1.31
C GLU A 47 8.46 -14.08 -0.17
N ASN A 48 9.37 -15.05 -0.26
CA ASN A 48 9.55 -16.05 0.78
C ASN A 48 9.89 -15.39 2.13
N LEU A 49 10.88 -14.48 2.13
CA LEU A 49 11.32 -13.82 3.35
C LEU A 49 10.25 -12.90 3.96
N HIS A 50 9.50 -12.18 3.12
CA HIS A 50 8.35 -11.39 3.59
C HIS A 50 7.25 -12.26 4.19
N LEU A 51 6.90 -13.40 3.58
CA LEU A 51 5.86 -14.29 4.08
C LEU A 51 6.24 -14.89 5.44
N GLN A 52 7.51 -15.28 5.62
CA GLN A 52 8.02 -15.77 6.90
C GLN A 52 7.95 -14.69 7.99
N ALA A 53 8.45 -13.49 7.69
CA ALA A 53 8.40 -12.35 8.58
C ALA A 53 6.96 -11.98 8.98
N LEU A 54 6.05 -11.98 8.00
CA LEU A 54 4.65 -11.65 8.20
C LEU A 54 3.95 -12.68 9.09
N ALA A 55 4.20 -13.98 8.90
CA ALA A 55 3.62 -15.02 9.74
C ALA A 55 4.02 -14.87 11.22
N VAL A 56 5.27 -14.47 11.50
CA VAL A 56 5.73 -14.18 12.87
C VAL A 56 5.01 -12.95 13.44
N LYS A 57 4.91 -11.87 12.66
CA LYS A 57 4.21 -10.63 13.08
C LYS A 57 2.72 -10.88 13.33
N GLU A 58 2.02 -11.56 12.42
CA GLU A 58 0.61 -11.91 12.57
C GLU A 58 0.36 -12.76 13.82
N ARG A 59 1.25 -13.72 14.11
CA ARG A 59 1.14 -14.60 15.28
C ARG A 59 1.36 -13.88 16.61
N ILE A 60 2.36 -13.00 16.69
CA ILE A 60 2.81 -12.39 17.95
C ILE A 60 2.16 -11.03 18.19
N LEU A 61 2.12 -10.18 17.18
CA LEU A 61 1.58 -8.80 17.25
C LEU A 61 0.10 -8.73 16.86
N GLY A 62 -0.42 -9.76 16.19
CA GLY A 62 -1.76 -9.74 15.63
C GLY A 62 -1.86 -8.95 14.33
N CYS A 63 -3.00 -9.10 13.68
CA CYS A 63 -3.29 -8.49 12.37
C CYS A 63 -3.69 -7.01 12.43
N SER A 64 -3.61 -6.34 13.60
CA SER A 64 -4.09 -4.97 13.81
C SER A 64 -2.98 -3.95 14.13
N GLU A 65 -1.73 -4.41 14.20
CA GLU A 65 -0.59 -3.56 14.51
C GLU A 65 -0.06 -2.81 13.29
N VAL A 66 0.42 -1.58 13.52
CA VAL A 66 0.93 -0.67 12.47
C VAL A 66 2.10 -1.32 11.71
N SER A 67 2.96 -2.06 12.41
CA SER A 67 4.09 -2.78 11.81
C SER A 67 3.67 -3.89 10.84
N THR A 68 2.52 -4.53 11.10
CA THR A 68 1.91 -5.53 10.21
C THR A 68 1.37 -4.83 8.96
N ALA A 69 0.70 -3.67 9.11
CA ALA A 69 0.21 -2.88 7.98
C ALA A 69 1.32 -2.42 7.03
N ILE A 70 2.48 -2.00 7.56
CA ILE A 70 3.66 -1.65 6.74
C ILE A 70 4.12 -2.86 5.90
N SER A 71 4.16 -4.04 6.51
CA SER A 71 4.60 -5.28 5.83
C SER A 71 3.61 -5.69 4.73
N TYR A 72 2.31 -5.60 4.99
CA TYR A 72 1.28 -5.80 3.97
C TYR A 72 1.37 -4.80 2.82
N ASN A 73 1.62 -3.52 3.11
CA ASN A 73 1.75 -2.51 2.07
C ASN A 73 2.97 -2.78 1.16
N ALA A 74 4.10 -3.19 1.75
CA ALA A 74 5.30 -3.57 1.01
C ALA A 74 5.07 -4.79 0.11
N MET A 75 4.39 -5.82 0.62
CA MET A 75 3.95 -6.98 -0.16
C MET A 75 3.04 -6.59 -1.32
N GLY A 76 2.11 -5.67 -1.06
CA GLY A 76 1.24 -5.07 -2.06
C GLY A 76 1.98 -4.42 -3.22
N ASP A 77 2.95 -3.55 -2.92
CA ASP A 77 3.79 -2.91 -3.94
C ASP A 77 4.64 -3.94 -4.71
N MET A 78 5.26 -4.88 -4.00
CA MET A 78 6.06 -5.95 -4.62
C MET A 78 5.24 -6.75 -5.65
N TYR A 79 4.05 -7.23 -5.27
CA TYR A 79 3.18 -7.95 -6.20
C TYR A 79 2.68 -7.08 -7.35
N THR A 80 2.48 -5.77 -7.11
CA THR A 80 2.14 -4.83 -8.18
C THR A 80 3.25 -4.78 -9.23
N ARG A 81 4.52 -4.71 -8.80
CA ARG A 81 5.69 -4.72 -9.70
C ARG A 81 5.84 -6.04 -10.47
N MET A 82 5.42 -7.16 -9.88
CA MET A 82 5.38 -8.48 -10.55
C MET A 82 4.19 -8.66 -11.50
N GLY A 83 3.24 -7.72 -11.54
CA GLY A 83 1.99 -7.87 -12.30
C GLY A 83 0.98 -8.83 -11.67
N ARG A 84 1.21 -9.28 -10.44
CA ARG A 84 0.32 -10.16 -9.66
C ARG A 84 -0.75 -9.33 -8.94
N LEU A 85 -1.66 -8.76 -9.74
CA LEU A 85 -2.56 -7.68 -9.31
C LEU A 85 -3.58 -8.11 -8.25
N GLU A 86 -4.05 -9.36 -8.27
CA GLU A 86 -5.02 -9.84 -7.28
C GLU A 86 -4.39 -10.04 -5.91
N GLU A 87 -3.17 -10.60 -5.85
CA GLU A 87 -2.41 -10.67 -4.60
C GLU A 87 -2.08 -9.27 -4.08
N ALA A 88 -1.61 -8.37 -4.95
CA ALA A 88 -1.32 -6.99 -4.60
C ALA A 88 -2.53 -6.31 -3.96
N LYS A 89 -3.70 -6.39 -4.60
CA LYS A 89 -4.96 -5.82 -4.10
C LYS A 89 -5.32 -6.37 -2.73
N THR A 90 -5.21 -7.68 -2.55
CA THR A 90 -5.53 -8.35 -1.28
C THR A 90 -4.66 -7.83 -0.14
N TYR A 91 -3.35 -7.78 -0.33
CA TYR A 91 -2.42 -7.30 0.71
C TYR A 91 -2.61 -5.81 1.00
N LEU A 92 -2.79 -4.98 -0.02
CA LEU A 92 -3.05 -3.56 0.17
C LEU A 92 -4.38 -3.30 0.89
N GLN A 93 -5.44 -4.09 0.62
CA GLN A 93 -6.70 -3.98 1.35
C GLN A 93 -6.55 -4.32 2.84
N LYS A 94 -5.75 -5.34 3.18
CA LYS A 94 -5.41 -5.64 4.58
C LYS A 94 -4.66 -4.48 5.24
N ALA A 95 -3.67 -3.91 4.56
CA ALA A 95 -2.94 -2.73 5.05
C ALA A 95 -3.86 -1.52 5.29
N LEU A 96 -4.75 -1.25 4.33
CA LEU A 96 -5.67 -0.11 4.39
C LEU A 96 -6.63 -0.25 5.56
N HIS A 97 -7.19 -1.44 5.77
CA HIS A 97 -8.11 -1.71 6.87
C HIS A 97 -7.49 -1.40 8.23
N ILE A 98 -6.24 -1.80 8.46
CA ILE A 98 -5.52 -1.49 9.70
C ILE A 98 -5.26 0.01 9.81
N ARG A 99 -4.78 0.65 8.73
CA ARG A 99 -4.42 2.07 8.73
C ARG A 99 -5.61 3.01 8.90
N GLU A 100 -6.79 2.63 8.41
CA GLU A 100 -8.03 3.39 8.62
C GLU A 100 -8.62 3.18 10.01
N GLY A 101 -8.45 1.98 10.59
CA GLY A 101 -8.99 1.62 11.91
C GLY A 101 -8.09 1.98 13.10
N ASN A 102 -6.86 2.44 12.87
CA ASN A 102 -5.87 2.67 13.92
C ASN A 102 -5.40 4.13 13.95
N THR A 103 -5.75 4.84 15.02
CA THR A 103 -5.39 6.26 15.22
C THR A 103 -3.90 6.50 15.49
N LYS A 104 -3.11 5.44 15.72
CA LYS A 104 -1.66 5.53 15.87
C LYS A 104 -0.90 5.51 14.53
N CYS A 105 -1.55 5.14 13.43
CA CYS A 105 -0.94 5.27 12.11
C CYS A 105 -0.76 6.76 11.77
N ASP A 106 0.25 7.07 10.96
CA ASP A 106 0.37 8.42 10.41
C ASP A 106 -0.93 8.74 9.64
N GLU A 107 -1.41 9.98 9.70
CA GLU A 107 -2.62 10.39 9.00
C GLU A 107 -2.55 10.10 7.48
N LEU A 108 -1.34 10.01 6.92
CA LEU A 108 -1.08 9.79 5.51
C LEU A 108 -0.73 8.34 5.15
N ASP A 109 -0.53 7.45 6.14
CA ASP A 109 -0.26 6.03 5.89
C ASP A 109 -1.35 5.38 5.03
N ALA A 110 -2.62 5.66 5.37
CA ALA A 110 -3.76 5.19 4.59
C ALA A 110 -3.79 5.80 3.18
N ALA A 111 -3.30 7.03 3.01
CA ALA A 111 -3.23 7.68 1.71
C ALA A 111 -2.20 7.00 0.79
N VAL A 112 -1.06 6.60 1.32
CA VAL A 112 -0.05 5.78 0.60
C VAL A 112 -0.67 4.46 0.13
N THR A 113 -1.40 3.75 1.00
CA THR A 113 -2.04 2.48 0.60
C THR A 113 -3.11 2.68 -0.47
N ARG A 114 -3.95 3.72 -0.35
CA ARG A 114 -4.94 4.06 -1.39
C ARG A 114 -4.28 4.42 -2.72
N MET A 115 -3.11 5.05 -2.69
CA MET A 115 -2.31 5.35 -3.88
C MET A 115 -1.88 4.07 -4.61
N TYR A 116 -1.36 3.08 -3.89
CA TYR A 116 -1.00 1.77 -4.44
C TYR A 116 -2.23 0.99 -4.93
N LEU A 117 -3.35 0.99 -4.18
CA LEU A 117 -4.59 0.38 -4.65
C LEU A 117 -5.11 1.04 -5.92
N GLY A 118 -5.02 2.36 -6.02
CA GLY A 118 -5.34 3.08 -7.24
C GLY A 118 -4.46 2.64 -8.42
N LYS A 119 -3.17 2.41 -8.20
CA LYS A 119 -2.25 1.90 -9.24
C LYS A 119 -2.64 0.49 -9.69
N VAL A 120 -2.97 -0.41 -8.75
CA VAL A 120 -3.46 -1.75 -9.07
C VAL A 120 -4.75 -1.67 -9.91
N LEU A 121 -5.72 -0.85 -9.50
CA LEU A 121 -6.98 -0.67 -10.23
C LEU A 121 -6.74 -0.10 -11.64
N GLU A 122 -5.77 0.80 -11.82
CA GLU A 122 -5.37 1.30 -13.14
C GLU A 122 -4.81 0.21 -14.04
N MET A 123 -3.94 -0.64 -13.49
CA MET A 123 -3.38 -1.78 -14.21
C MET A 123 -4.46 -2.81 -14.58
N GLN A 124 -5.52 -2.92 -13.77
CA GLN A 124 -6.72 -3.72 -14.06
C GLN A 124 -7.67 -3.04 -15.07
N GLY A 125 -7.44 -1.78 -15.44
CA GLY A 125 -8.30 -1.00 -16.33
C GLY A 125 -9.48 -0.28 -15.65
N ASP A 126 -9.63 -0.43 -14.34
CA ASP A 126 -10.67 0.25 -13.55
C ASP A 126 -10.22 1.66 -13.11
N LEU A 127 -10.25 2.59 -14.06
CA LEU A 127 -9.83 3.98 -13.82
C LEU A 127 -10.81 4.74 -12.90
N THR A 128 -12.09 4.36 -12.90
CA THR A 128 -13.11 4.98 -12.05
C THR A 128 -12.93 4.51 -10.60
N GLY A 129 -12.74 3.21 -10.37
CA GLY A 129 -12.37 2.69 -9.06
C GLY A 129 -11.06 3.28 -8.56
N ALA A 130 -10.04 3.39 -9.42
CA ALA A 130 -8.76 3.99 -9.06
C ALA A 130 -8.91 5.45 -8.57
N LYS A 131 -9.69 6.25 -9.30
CA LYS A 131 -10.01 7.63 -8.92
C LYS A 131 -10.70 7.69 -7.56
N ASN A 132 -11.74 6.88 -7.39
CA ASN A 132 -12.55 6.88 -6.18
C ASN A 132 -11.74 6.42 -4.96
N MET A 133 -10.91 5.39 -5.13
CA MET A 133 -10.03 4.87 -4.07
C MET A 133 -9.09 5.95 -3.54
N ARG A 134 -8.44 6.71 -4.42
CA ARG A 134 -7.56 7.83 -4.02
C ARG A 134 -8.33 8.96 -3.35
N ARG A 135 -9.56 9.21 -3.79
CA ARG A 135 -10.41 10.29 -3.28
C ARG A 135 -10.94 10.05 -1.86
N LEU A 136 -10.96 8.82 -1.35
CA LEU A 136 -11.47 8.50 -0.01
C LEU A 136 -10.78 9.29 1.12
N GLY A 137 -9.54 9.74 0.91
CA GLY A 137 -8.82 10.56 1.87
C GLY A 137 -9.09 12.07 1.80
N TRP A 138 -9.95 12.54 0.88
CA TRP A 138 -10.21 13.97 0.70
C TRP A 138 -10.82 14.62 1.97
N PRO A 139 -10.46 15.89 2.29
CA PRO A 139 -9.43 16.70 1.62
C PRO A 139 -8.02 16.39 2.12
N LYS A 140 -7.84 16.12 3.42
CA LYS A 140 -6.52 16.22 4.09
C LYS A 140 -5.60 15.01 3.92
N LYS A 141 -6.14 13.86 3.56
CA LYS A 141 -5.43 12.56 3.54
C LYS A 141 -5.28 12.04 2.12
N MET A 142 -4.97 12.93 1.18
CA MET A 142 -4.66 12.59 -0.20
C MET A 142 -3.23 12.93 -0.56
N LEU A 143 -2.68 12.18 -1.52
CA LEU A 143 -1.32 12.32 -2.00
C LEU A 143 -1.29 12.65 -3.49
N CYS A 144 -0.15 13.19 -3.92
CA CYS A 144 0.18 13.35 -5.33
C CYS A 144 0.40 11.98 -5.96
N GLY A 145 -0.07 11.80 -7.19
CA GLY A 145 0.10 10.56 -7.94
C GLY A 145 1.51 10.29 -8.45
N ASN A 146 2.36 11.32 -8.46
CA ASN A 146 3.78 11.17 -8.75
C ASN A 146 4.47 10.63 -7.49
N GLU A 147 4.94 9.38 -7.53
CA GLU A 147 5.68 8.72 -6.43
C GLU A 147 6.99 9.48 -6.09
N GLU A 148 7.54 10.25 -7.04
CA GLU A 148 8.73 11.09 -6.87
C GLU A 148 8.36 12.58 -6.75
N CYS A 149 7.22 12.89 -6.13
CA CYS A 149 6.82 14.27 -5.89
C CYS A 149 7.88 14.97 -5.02
N PRO A 150 8.47 16.11 -5.44
CA PRO A 150 9.48 16.81 -4.65
C PRO A 150 8.92 17.41 -3.35
N GLN A 151 7.59 17.44 -3.23
CA GLN A 151 6.89 17.89 -2.03
C GLN A 151 6.60 16.73 -1.06
N GLY A 152 6.99 15.50 -1.42
CA GLY A 152 6.75 14.29 -0.64
C GLY A 152 5.29 14.10 -0.25
N ASP A 153 5.09 13.66 0.99
CA ASP A 153 3.77 13.36 1.55
C ASP A 153 3.05 14.61 2.12
N MET A 154 3.51 15.83 1.85
CA MET A 154 2.84 17.03 2.37
C MET A 154 1.43 17.21 1.79
N PHE A 155 0.44 17.45 2.67
CA PHE A 155 -0.92 17.80 2.27
C PHE A 155 -0.95 19.02 1.33
N ARG A 156 -1.81 18.94 0.30
CA ARG A 156 -2.09 20.02 -0.65
C ARG A 156 -3.60 20.20 -0.79
N PRO A 157 -4.11 21.45 -0.69
CA PRO A 157 -5.56 21.68 -0.80
C PRO A 157 -6.08 21.48 -2.24
N ASN A 158 -5.22 21.61 -3.24
CA ASN A 158 -5.62 21.64 -4.64
C ASN A 158 -4.87 20.58 -5.44
N PHE A 159 -5.58 19.53 -5.85
CA PHE A 159 -5.10 18.53 -6.79
C PHE A 159 -5.77 18.73 -8.15
N SER A 160 -4.97 18.70 -9.22
CA SER A 160 -5.46 18.61 -10.59
C SER A 160 -5.56 17.14 -11.00
N LEU A 161 -6.64 16.76 -11.66
CA LEU A 161 -6.75 15.43 -12.26
C LEU A 161 -5.87 15.29 -13.50
N CYS A 162 -5.43 14.05 -13.80
CA CYS A 162 -4.80 13.71 -15.06
C CYS A 162 -5.58 14.33 -16.23
N SER A 163 -4.89 15.10 -17.07
CA SER A 163 -5.55 15.84 -18.16
C SER A 163 -6.30 14.95 -19.16
N ARG A 164 -5.94 13.67 -19.26
CA ARG A 164 -6.54 12.67 -20.16
C ARG A 164 -7.61 11.82 -19.45
N CYS A 165 -7.19 10.78 -18.72
CA CYS A 165 -8.11 9.78 -18.14
C CYS A 165 -8.83 10.20 -16.85
N LYS A 166 -8.45 11.32 -16.21
CA LYS A 166 -9.04 11.80 -14.94
C LYS A 166 -8.95 10.82 -13.75
N SER A 167 -8.06 9.82 -13.78
CA SER A 167 -7.96 8.77 -12.74
C SER A 167 -6.95 9.06 -11.61
N ILE A 168 -5.98 9.94 -11.86
CA ILE A 168 -4.92 10.30 -10.93
C ILE A 168 -5.03 11.76 -10.53
N TYR A 169 -4.73 12.04 -9.27
CA TYR A 169 -4.62 13.38 -8.68
C TYR A 169 -3.15 13.81 -8.63
N TYR A 170 -2.82 15.00 -9.14
CA TYR A 170 -1.47 15.56 -9.09
C TYR A 170 -1.49 16.93 -8.42
N CYS A 171 -0.44 17.27 -7.67
CA CYS A 171 -0.30 18.61 -7.09
C CYS A 171 0.01 19.69 -8.13
N GLY A 172 0.23 19.32 -9.39
CA GLY A 172 0.42 20.24 -10.51
C GLY A 172 0.84 19.52 -11.80
N LYS A 173 0.86 20.28 -12.91
CA LYS A 173 1.22 19.77 -14.25
C LYS A 173 2.63 19.17 -14.32
N ALA A 174 3.57 19.71 -13.53
CA ALA A 174 4.94 19.18 -13.47
C ALA A 174 4.97 17.72 -12.97
N CYS A 175 4.24 17.43 -11.89
CA CYS A 175 4.12 16.07 -11.36
C CYS A 175 3.40 15.13 -12.34
N GLN A 176 2.35 15.60 -13.02
CA GLN A 176 1.72 14.79 -14.08
C GLN A 176 2.70 14.47 -15.22
N LYS A 177 3.50 15.46 -15.65
CA LYS A 177 4.49 15.27 -16.73
C LYS A 177 5.57 14.28 -16.30
N HIS A 178 6.01 14.35 -15.04
CA HIS A 178 7.00 13.45 -14.49
C HIS A 178 6.50 11.99 -14.41
N ASP A 179 5.30 11.80 -13.84
CA ASP A 179 4.67 10.48 -13.71
C ASP A 179 4.24 9.86 -15.05
N TRP A 180 4.24 10.64 -16.13
CA TRP A 180 3.74 10.21 -17.44
C TRP A 180 4.40 8.92 -17.94
N GLN A 181 5.69 8.72 -17.66
CA GLN A 181 6.39 7.52 -18.12
C GLN A 181 5.79 6.23 -17.54
N ARG A 182 5.38 6.26 -16.27
CA ARG A 182 4.69 5.15 -15.59
C ARG A 182 3.21 5.10 -15.96
N HIS A 183 2.54 6.25 -15.99
CA HIS A 183 1.08 6.30 -16.13
C HIS A 183 0.57 6.08 -17.56
N LYS A 184 1.34 6.45 -18.60
CA LYS A 184 0.90 6.48 -20.00
C LYS A 184 0.31 5.16 -20.50
N GLU A 185 0.83 4.03 -20.04
CA GLU A 185 0.40 2.68 -20.45
C GLU A 185 -1.01 2.34 -19.96
N HIS A 186 -1.41 2.92 -18.83
CA HIS A 186 -2.71 2.71 -18.19
C HIS A 186 -3.66 3.90 -18.38
N CYS A 187 -3.18 5.00 -18.99
CA CYS A 187 -3.96 6.20 -19.23
C CYS A 187 -4.88 6.04 -20.46
N LYS A 188 -5.98 5.32 -20.28
CA LYS A 188 -7.02 5.13 -21.32
C LYS A 188 -8.16 6.14 -21.10
N HIS A 189 -8.75 6.64 -22.19
CA HIS A 189 -10.03 7.35 -22.05
C HIS A 189 -11.10 6.30 -21.74
N GLN A 190 -11.90 6.56 -20.70
CA GLN A 190 -13.18 5.87 -20.53
C GLN A 190 -14.25 6.63 -21.33
#